data_AF-A0A2V5NES6-F1
#
_entry.id   AF-A0A2V5NES6-F1
#
_cell.length_a   1.000
_cell.length_b   1.000
_cell.length_c   1.000
_cell.angle_alpha   90.00
_cell.angle_beta   90.00
_cell.angle_gamma   90.00
#
_symmetry.space_group_name_H-M   'P 1'
#
loop_
_entity.id
_entity.type
_entity.pdbx_description
1 polymer ?
#
loop_
_entity_poly.entity_id
_entity_poly.type
_entity_poly.pdbx_seq_one_letter_code
_entity_poly.pdbx_strand_id
1 'polypeptide(L)'
;MTAREALAFVKANGIVLESARGPAPSLAAAIAGEPIRGSWWKHRKASQIFRCTRAVRASKEVLVCRLLGGKVTYVHRSLWPAAVKLRDQFEPKDLSAIREIHTAQGKHKISAVAFPKWVPAEVAVEAKNLSASKAAEMLGLKLGTER
;
A
#
# COMPACT_ATOMS: atom_id res chain seq x y z
N MET A 1 -12.22 -5.76 13.96
CA MET A 1 -11.55 -4.83 13.04
C MET A 1 -12.49 -3.71 12.61
N THR A 2 -12.28 -2.53 13.18
CA THR A 2 -12.86 -1.24 12.79
C THR A 2 -11.97 -0.53 11.76
N ALA A 3 -12.42 0.58 11.19
CA ALA A 3 -11.60 1.43 10.31
C ALA A 3 -10.31 1.92 10.98
N ARG A 4 -10.39 2.33 12.25
CA ARG A 4 -9.24 2.75 13.05
C ARG A 4 -8.24 1.62 13.26
N GLU A 5 -8.74 0.42 13.56
CA GLU A 5 -7.90 -0.77 13.70
C GLU A 5 -7.23 -1.18 12.39
N ALA A 6 -7.91 -1.03 11.25
CA ALA A 6 -7.33 -1.29 9.94
C ALA A 6 -6.19 -0.31 9.61
N LEU A 7 -6.35 0.98 9.93
CA LEU A 7 -5.26 1.97 9.77
C LEU A 7 -4.09 1.68 10.71
N ALA A 8 -4.38 1.34 11.97
CA ALA A 8 -3.35 0.94 12.94
C ALA A 8 -2.59 -0.31 12.46
N PHE A 9 -3.29 -1.27 11.84
CA PHE A 9 -2.68 -2.44 11.24
C PHE A 9 -1.71 -2.07 10.10
N VAL A 10 -2.10 -1.15 9.20
CA VAL A 10 -1.20 -0.67 8.13
C VAL A 10 -0.01 0.08 8.72
N LYS A 11 -0.22 0.93 9.72
CA LYS A 11 0.87 1.66 10.41
C LYS A 11 1.86 0.71 11.07
N ALA A 12 1.38 -0.33 11.77
CA ALA A 12 2.23 -1.28 12.49
C ALA A 12 3.08 -2.15 11.56
N ASN A 13 2.54 -2.52 10.39
CA ASN A 13 3.23 -3.38 9.43
C ASN A 13 4.02 -2.61 8.37
N GLY A 14 3.72 -1.32 8.15
CA GLY A 14 4.35 -0.47 7.15
C GLY A 14 3.89 -0.77 5.72
N ILE A 15 4.03 -2.01 5.26
CA ILE A 15 3.60 -2.51 3.95
C ILE A 15 2.56 -3.62 4.15
N VAL A 16 1.41 -3.49 3.51
CA VAL A 16 0.28 -4.44 3.65
C VAL A 16 -0.36 -4.68 2.29
N LEU A 17 -0.67 -5.94 1.97
CA LEU A 17 -1.50 -6.28 0.80
C LEU A 17 -2.98 -6.06 1.13
N GLU A 18 -3.75 -5.49 0.20
CA GLU A 18 -5.20 -5.29 0.42
C GLU A 18 -5.91 -6.63 0.66
N SER A 19 -5.78 -7.56 -0.29
CA SER A 19 -6.43 -8.88 -0.21
C SER A 19 -5.63 -10.03 -0.80
N ALA A 20 -4.48 -9.74 -1.42
CA ALA A 20 -3.65 -10.76 -2.05
C ALA A 20 -2.79 -11.48 -1.01
N ARG A 21 -2.35 -12.70 -1.34
CA ARG A 21 -1.31 -13.42 -0.62
C ARG A 21 0.07 -13.02 -1.14
N GLY A 22 1.07 -12.96 -0.28
CA GLY A 22 2.43 -12.59 -0.68
C GLY A 22 3.35 -12.35 0.51
N PRO A 23 4.48 -11.64 0.29
CA PRO A 23 5.51 -11.44 1.31
C PRO A 23 5.10 -10.47 2.44
N ALA A 24 4.02 -9.71 2.24
CA ALA A 24 3.46 -8.81 3.24
C ALA A 24 2.12 -9.33 3.78
N PRO A 25 1.76 -8.99 5.04
CA PRO A 25 0.46 -9.33 5.61
C PRO A 25 -0.70 -8.84 4.73
N SER A 26 -1.82 -9.58 4.73
CA SER A 26 -3.04 -9.17 4.02
C SER A 26 -4.05 -8.58 4.99
N LEU A 27 -4.55 -7.38 4.70
CA LEU A 27 -5.61 -6.76 5.51
C LEU A 27 -6.90 -7.60 5.46
N ALA A 28 -7.31 -8.06 4.29
CA ALA A 28 -8.51 -8.90 4.16
C ALA A 28 -8.39 -10.20 4.97
N ALA A 29 -7.23 -10.86 4.94
CA ALA A 29 -6.99 -12.07 5.75
C ALA A 29 -6.98 -11.76 7.26
N ALA A 30 -6.37 -10.63 7.67
CA ALA A 30 -6.39 -10.19 9.07
C ALA A 30 -7.81 -9.91 9.58
N ILE A 31 -8.68 -9.33 8.75
CA ILE A 31 -10.11 -9.12 9.07
C ILE A 31 -10.85 -10.46 9.12
N ALA A 32 -10.59 -11.34 8.14
CA ALA A 32 -11.16 -12.68 8.09
C ALA A 32 -10.81 -13.49 9.35
N GLY A 33 -9.59 -13.32 9.86
CA GLY A 33 -8.99 -14.15 10.91
C GLY A 33 -8.36 -15.43 10.34
N GLU A 34 -8.38 -15.59 9.02
CA GLU A 34 -7.90 -16.77 8.31
C GLU A 34 -7.46 -16.40 6.88
N PRO A 35 -6.62 -17.21 6.22
CA PRO A 35 -6.31 -17.03 4.81
C PRO A 35 -7.57 -17.15 3.94
N ILE A 36 -7.85 -16.12 3.14
CA ILE A 36 -8.98 -16.16 2.20
C ILE A 36 -8.61 -16.97 0.95
N ARG A 37 -9.40 -18.00 0.63
CA ARG A 37 -9.32 -18.75 -0.65
C ARG A 37 -10.32 -18.15 -1.64
N GLY A 38 -9.82 -17.73 -2.81
CA GLY A 38 -10.65 -17.14 -3.86
C GLY A 38 -11.09 -15.70 -3.56
N SER A 39 -12.28 -15.33 -4.03
CA SER A 39 -12.80 -13.96 -3.91
C SER A 39 -13.32 -13.67 -2.51
N TRP A 40 -12.74 -12.65 -1.85
CA TRP A 40 -13.20 -12.21 -0.53
C TRP A 40 -14.65 -11.68 -0.53
N TRP A 41 -15.20 -11.32 -1.70
CA TRP A 41 -16.60 -10.89 -1.85
C TRP A 41 -17.61 -11.95 -1.40
N LYS A 42 -17.25 -13.24 -1.49
CA LYS A 42 -18.11 -14.35 -1.04
C LYS A 42 -17.91 -14.71 0.44
N HIS A 43 -16.98 -14.03 1.13
CA HIS A 43 -16.67 -14.34 2.52
C HIS A 43 -17.73 -13.75 3.46
N ARG A 44 -18.03 -14.44 4.57
CA ARG A 44 -19.00 -13.97 5.61
C ARG A 44 -18.67 -12.58 6.16
N LYS A 45 -17.40 -12.17 6.13
CA LYS A 45 -16.93 -10.84 6.55
C LYS A 45 -16.75 -9.83 5.40
N ALA A 46 -17.30 -10.08 4.21
CA ALA A 46 -17.12 -9.22 3.03
C ALA A 46 -17.46 -7.75 3.32
N SER A 47 -18.59 -7.47 3.97
CA SER A 47 -18.97 -6.09 4.34
C SER A 47 -17.94 -5.42 5.26
N GLN A 48 -17.34 -6.16 6.20
CA GLN A 48 -16.30 -5.64 7.07
C GLN A 48 -15.00 -5.38 6.31
N ILE A 49 -14.60 -6.30 5.43
CA ILE A 49 -13.42 -6.15 4.55
C ILE A 49 -13.59 -4.93 3.66
N PHE A 50 -14.74 -4.79 3.01
CA PHE A 50 -15.06 -3.65 2.16
C PHE A 50 -14.93 -2.34 2.95
N ARG A 51 -15.65 -2.19 4.08
CA ARG A 51 -15.59 -0.96 4.88
C ARG A 51 -14.17 -0.60 5.34
N CYS A 52 -13.38 -1.58 5.78
CA CYS A 52 -12.01 -1.31 6.23
C CYS A 52 -11.09 -0.92 5.08
N THR A 53 -11.14 -1.63 3.94
CA THR A 53 -10.33 -1.29 2.77
C THR A 53 -10.67 0.09 2.21
N ARG A 54 -11.96 0.50 2.24
CA ARG A 54 -12.38 1.87 1.89
C ARG A 54 -11.74 2.91 2.80
N ALA A 55 -11.79 2.70 4.12
CA ALA A 55 -11.22 3.62 5.08
C ALA A 55 -9.70 3.77 4.91
N VAL A 56 -9.00 2.65 4.67
CA VAL A 56 -7.55 2.67 4.42
C VAL A 56 -7.22 3.43 3.14
N ARG A 57 -7.93 3.16 2.04
CA ARG A 57 -7.73 3.86 0.75
C ARG A 57 -8.03 5.35 0.80
N ALA A 58 -8.94 5.77 1.68
CA ALA A 58 -9.29 7.17 1.86
C ALA A 58 -8.29 7.95 2.74
N SER A 59 -7.38 7.24 3.44
CA SER A 59 -6.43 7.89 4.33
C SER A 59 -5.31 8.59 3.56
N LYS A 60 -5.00 9.82 3.97
CA LYS A 60 -3.85 10.58 3.47
C LYS A 60 -2.51 10.03 3.98
N GLU A 61 -2.52 9.11 4.93
CA GLU A 61 -1.30 8.51 5.48
C GLU A 61 -0.90 7.21 4.77
N VAL A 62 -1.67 6.80 3.76
CA VAL A 62 -1.48 5.53 3.05
C VAL A 62 -1.39 5.79 1.55
N LEU A 63 -0.26 5.38 0.98
CA LEU A 63 -0.12 5.23 -0.46
C LEU A 63 -0.75 3.89 -0.84
N VAL A 64 -1.70 3.92 -1.76
CA VAL A 64 -2.23 2.71 -2.40
C VAL A 64 -1.54 2.59 -3.75
N CYS A 65 -0.84 1.50 -3.99
CA CYS A 65 -0.07 1.30 -5.23
C CYS A 65 0.00 -0.19 -5.57
N ARG A 66 0.95 -0.59 -6.44
CA ARG A 66 1.13 -1.97 -6.90
C ARG A 66 2.53 -2.53 -6.66
N LEU A 67 3.19 -2.01 -5.63
CA LEU A 67 4.59 -2.30 -5.28
C LEU A 67 4.95 -3.79 -5.22
N LEU A 68 4.04 -4.64 -4.75
CA LEU A 68 4.34 -6.06 -4.52
C LEU A 68 3.80 -6.93 -5.66
N GLY A 69 4.57 -6.99 -6.76
CA GLY A 69 4.26 -7.87 -7.90
C GLY A 69 2.91 -7.57 -8.54
N GLY A 70 2.57 -6.28 -8.71
CA GLY A 70 1.33 -5.85 -9.34
C GLY A 70 0.07 -5.92 -8.46
N LYS A 71 0.20 -6.39 -7.21
CA LYS A 71 -0.92 -6.52 -6.26
C LYS A 71 -1.20 -5.20 -5.57
N VAL A 72 -2.47 -4.92 -5.25
CA VAL A 72 -2.81 -3.71 -4.48
C VAL A 72 -2.11 -3.77 -3.12
N THR A 73 -1.24 -2.79 -2.91
CA THR A 73 -0.39 -2.65 -1.73
C THR A 73 -0.69 -1.31 -1.06
N TYR A 74 -0.77 -1.34 0.26
CA TYR A 74 -0.78 -0.17 1.12
C TYR A 74 0.62 0.05 1.68
N VAL A 75 1.12 1.27 1.51
CA VAL A 75 2.40 1.70 2.07
C VAL A 75 2.13 2.88 2.99
N HIS A 76 2.41 2.70 4.28
CA HIS A 76 2.27 3.75 5.28
C HIS A 76 3.25 4.91 5.02
N ARG A 77 2.86 6.14 5.34
CA ARG A 77 3.63 7.37 5.11
C ARG A 77 5.06 7.34 5.64
N SER A 78 5.33 6.63 6.72
CA SER A 78 6.67 6.48 7.30
C SER A 78 7.66 5.77 6.37
N LEU A 79 7.16 5.04 5.36
CA LEU A 79 7.97 4.33 4.38
C LEU A 79 8.01 5.01 3.01
N TRP A 80 7.27 6.11 2.80
CA TRP A 80 7.30 6.80 1.51
C TRP A 80 8.69 7.33 1.14
N PRO A 81 9.46 7.96 2.05
CA PRO A 81 10.82 8.40 1.71
C PRO A 81 11.70 7.24 1.25
N ALA A 82 11.58 6.08 1.89
CA ALA A 82 12.33 4.87 1.53
C ALA A 82 11.92 4.33 0.15
N ALA A 83 10.62 4.26 -0.15
CA ALA A 83 10.11 3.86 -1.46
C ALA A 83 10.56 4.82 -2.58
N VAL A 84 10.57 6.13 -2.31
CA VAL A 84 11.06 7.15 -3.25
C VAL A 84 12.57 7.08 -3.42
N LYS A 85 13.32 6.83 -2.35
CA LYS A 85 14.79 6.67 -2.39
C LYS A 85 15.17 5.49 -3.28
N LEU A 86 14.46 4.38 -3.18
CA LEU A 86 14.69 3.16 -3.93
C LEU A 86 13.87 3.08 -5.23
N ARG A 87 13.38 4.21 -5.76
CA ARG A 87 12.53 4.25 -6.97
C ARG A 87 13.10 3.48 -8.16
N ASP A 88 14.42 3.44 -8.30
CA ASP A 88 15.09 2.78 -9.44
C ASP A 88 15.05 1.24 -9.34
N GLN A 89 14.60 0.69 -8.21
CA GLN A 89 14.36 -0.76 -8.02
C GLN A 89 12.94 -1.18 -8.40
N PHE A 90 12.06 -0.24 -8.77
CA PHE A 90 10.67 -0.49 -9.08
C PHE A 90 10.30 0.07 -10.45
N GLU A 91 9.33 -0.55 -11.13
CA GLU A 91 8.75 0.11 -12.29
C GLU A 91 7.91 1.33 -11.83
N PRO A 92 7.99 2.50 -12.49
CA PRO A 92 7.24 3.70 -12.07
C PRO A 92 5.72 3.49 -11.94
N LYS A 93 5.15 2.56 -12.71
CA LYS A 93 3.73 2.18 -12.63
C LYS A 93 3.38 1.52 -11.29
N ASP A 94 4.31 0.82 -10.66
CA ASP A 94 4.08 0.11 -9.39
C ASP A 94 4.12 1.05 -8.19
N LEU A 95 4.82 2.18 -8.34
CA LEU A 95 4.83 3.30 -7.38
C LEU A 95 3.75 4.36 -7.65
N SER A 96 2.96 4.21 -8.71
CA SER A 96 1.90 5.17 -9.02
C SER A 96 0.75 5.06 -8.02
N ALA A 97 0.28 6.19 -7.52
CA ALA A 97 -0.77 6.23 -6.50
C ALA A 97 -2.14 5.93 -7.13
N ILE A 98 -2.75 4.84 -6.68
CA ILE A 98 -4.09 4.39 -7.07
C ILE A 98 -5.11 5.09 -6.19
N ARG A 99 -5.97 5.90 -6.79
CA ARG A 99 -7.11 6.51 -6.13
C ARG A 99 -8.39 5.96 -6.72
N GLU A 100 -9.34 5.62 -5.86
CA GLU A 100 -10.70 5.33 -6.31
C GLU A 100 -11.51 6.61 -6.27
N ILE A 101 -12.03 7.00 -7.43
CA ILE A 101 -12.95 8.12 -7.57
C ILE A 101 -14.36 7.52 -7.58
N HIS A 102 -15.13 7.82 -6.53
CA HIS A 102 -16.57 7.57 -6.55
C HIS A 102 -17.19 8.57 -7.53
N THR A 103 -17.72 8.07 -8.64
CA THR A 103 -18.55 8.89 -9.53
C THR A 103 -19.96 8.98 -8.95
N ALA A 104 -20.68 10.06 -9.24
CA ALA A 104 -22.06 10.29 -8.77
C ALA A 104 -23.06 9.17 -9.19
N GLN A 105 -22.66 8.31 -10.13
CA GLN A 105 -23.46 7.21 -10.68
C GLN A 105 -23.10 5.84 -10.06
N GLY A 106 -22.35 5.80 -8.96
CA GLY A 106 -21.99 4.57 -8.26
C GLY A 106 -20.94 3.70 -8.97
N LYS A 107 -20.45 4.10 -10.15
CA LYS A 107 -19.32 3.42 -10.81
C LYS A 107 -18.00 3.87 -10.16
N HIS A 108 -17.24 2.91 -9.66
CA HIS A 108 -15.89 3.15 -9.13
C HIS A 108 -14.92 3.27 -10.31
N LYS A 109 -14.38 4.46 -10.55
CA LYS A 109 -13.29 4.62 -11.52
C LYS A 109 -11.98 4.64 -10.76
N ILE A 110 -11.09 3.71 -11.09
CA ILE A 110 -9.71 3.77 -10.63
C ILE A 110 -9.00 4.84 -11.44
N SER A 111 -8.44 5.84 -10.77
CA SER A 111 -7.53 6.83 -11.35
C SER A 111 -6.15 6.64 -10.75
N ALA A 112 -5.12 6.65 -11.57
CA ALA A 112 -3.74 6.58 -11.12
C ALA A 112 -3.09 7.96 -11.23
N VAL A 113 -2.48 8.43 -10.14
CA VAL A 113 -1.57 9.57 -10.16
C VAL A 113 -0.17 9.01 -10.37
N ALA A 114 0.40 9.24 -11.55
CA ALA A 114 1.70 8.71 -11.92
C ALA A 114 2.79 9.12 -10.92
N PHE A 115 3.71 8.21 -10.60
CA PHE A 115 4.94 8.58 -9.90
C PHE A 115 5.81 9.48 -10.79
N PRO A 116 6.47 10.53 -10.26
CA PRO A 116 6.51 10.98 -8.87
C PRO A 116 5.45 12.05 -8.51
N LYS A 117 4.42 12.29 -9.33
CA LYS A 117 3.49 13.43 -9.19
C LYS A 117 2.70 13.48 -7.87
N TRP A 118 2.53 12.34 -7.19
CA TRP A 118 1.83 12.30 -5.90
C TRP A 118 2.73 12.59 -4.70
N VAL A 119 4.05 12.57 -4.88
CA VAL A 119 5.03 12.63 -3.79
C VAL A 119 5.05 14.04 -3.18
N PRO A 120 4.74 14.20 -1.88
CA PRO A 120 4.86 15.48 -1.20
C PRO A 120 6.30 16.01 -1.21
N ALA A 121 6.48 17.33 -1.19
CA ALA A 121 7.80 17.96 -1.27
C ALA A 121 8.70 17.55 -0.10
N GLU A 122 8.13 17.49 1.11
CA GLU A 122 8.81 17.05 2.33
C GLU A 122 9.31 15.61 2.22
N VAL A 123 8.52 14.72 1.63
CA VAL A 123 8.91 13.32 1.39
C VAL A 123 10.04 13.23 0.38
N ALA A 124 10.02 14.08 -0.66
CA ALA A 124 11.10 14.13 -1.64
C ALA A 124 12.41 14.62 -1.03
N VAL A 125 12.36 15.59 -0.11
CA VAL A 125 13.54 16.07 0.65
C VAL A 125 14.07 14.97 1.58
N GLU A 126 13.19 14.34 2.37
CA GLU A 126 13.56 13.23 3.24
C GLU A 126 14.18 12.07 2.45
N ALA A 127 13.60 11.72 1.30
CA ALA A 127 14.12 10.68 0.43
C ALA A 127 15.52 11.00 -0.09
N LYS A 128 15.81 12.26 -0.45
CA LYS A 128 17.16 12.67 -0.89
C LYS A 128 18.20 12.45 0.21
N ASN A 129 17.84 12.75 1.46
CA ASN A 129 18.73 12.65 2.62
C ASN A 129 18.91 11.22 3.16
N LEU A 130 18.06 10.28 2.73
CA LEU A 130 18.15 8.88 3.14
C LEU A 130 19.23 8.13 2.34
N SER A 131 19.99 7.24 2.96
CA SER A 131 20.90 6.34 2.24
C SER A 131 20.10 5.19 1.60
N ALA A 132 20.59 4.61 0.50
CA ALA A 132 19.94 3.47 -0.14
C ALA A 132 19.86 2.26 0.80
N SER A 133 20.94 2.01 1.57
CA SER A 133 20.98 0.95 2.58
C SER A 133 19.91 1.14 3.66
N LYS A 134 19.79 2.34 4.23
CA LYS A 134 18.77 2.61 5.24
C LYS A 134 17.36 2.51 4.69
N ALA A 135 17.14 2.97 3.46
CA ALA A 135 15.86 2.85 2.78
C ALA A 135 15.45 1.38 2.58
N ALA A 136 16.39 0.51 2.25
CA ALA A 136 16.10 -0.90 2.06
C ALA A 136 15.79 -1.62 3.38
N GLU A 137 16.53 -1.31 4.43
CA GLU A 137 16.25 -1.77 5.80
C GLU A 137 14.81 -1.37 6.21
N MET A 138 14.41 -0.13 5.95
CA MET A 138 13.05 0.36 6.25
C MET A 138 11.96 -0.40 5.48
N LEU A 139 12.20 -0.80 4.23
CA LEU A 139 11.25 -1.58 3.44
C LEU A 139 11.32 -3.09 3.71
N GLY A 140 12.25 -3.55 4.54
CA GLY A 140 12.52 -4.98 4.72
C GLY A 140 13.01 -5.67 3.45
N LEU A 141 13.55 -4.90 2.50
CA LEU A 141 14.16 -5.43 1.29
C LEU A 141 15.62 -5.77 1.59
N LYS A 142 16.02 -7.01 1.29
CA LYS A 142 17.44 -7.32 1.15
C LYS A 142 17.90 -6.64 -0.13
N LEU A 143 18.76 -5.61 -0.01
CA LEU A 143 19.55 -5.19 -1.16
C LEU A 143 20.36 -6.41 -1.59
N GLY A 144 20.13 -6.89 -2.79
CA GLY A 144 21.09 -7.80 -3.42
C GLY A 144 22.43 -7.09 -3.39
N THR A 145 23.45 -7.76 -2.85
CA THR A 145 24.83 -7.37 -3.03
C THR A 145 25.02 -7.04 -4.51
N GLU A 146 25.59 -5.87 -4.80
CA GLU A 146 25.94 -5.51 -6.17
C GLU A 146 26.76 -6.67 -6.77
N ARG A 147 26.31 -7.08 -7.96
CA ARG A 147 26.83 -8.08 -8.91
C ARG A 147 28.10 -8.85 -8.53
#